data_AF-A0AAE2BQH9-F1
#
_entry.id   AF-A0AAE2BQH9-F1
#
_cell.length_a   1.000
_cell.length_b   1.000
_cell.length_c   1.000
_cell.angle_alpha   90.00
_cell.angle_beta   90.00
_cell.angle_gamma   90.00
#
_symmetry.space_group_name_H-M   'P 1'
#
loop_
_entity.id
_entity.type
_entity.pdbx_description
1 polymer ?
#
loop_
_entity_poly.entity_id
_entity_poly.type
_entity_poly.pdbx_seq_one_letter_code
_entity_poly.pdbx_strand_id
1 'polypeptide(L)'
;MTILWKLETERDYSRKRQRRYATILHSAYVYVCGAIVAAQSIRMSGSTRDLVILVDKSISDRHRNGLELAGWQVRTIERIRNPKAEKDAYNEWNYSKFRLWQLTDYDKIIFIDADMLILRTLISCSLCQRSPRQATVVRVSTQE
;
A
#
# COMPACT_ATOMS: atom_id res chain seq x y z
N MET A 1 14.70 31.99 -35.49
CA MET A 1 14.12 32.47 -34.22
C MET A 1 13.15 31.41 -33.75
N THR A 2 13.67 30.46 -32.97
CA THR A 2 13.11 29.12 -32.77
C THR A 2 12.24 29.09 -31.51
N ILE A 3 11.04 28.55 -31.65
CA ILE A 3 9.99 28.53 -30.64
C ILE A 3 10.38 27.55 -29.51
N LEU A 4 10.78 28.10 -28.37
CA LEU A 4 11.06 27.43 -27.09
C LEU A 4 9.79 27.40 -26.21
N TRP A 5 8.74 26.67 -26.61
CA TRP A 5 7.55 26.49 -25.74
C TRP A 5 6.95 25.09 -25.74
N LYS A 6 7.60 24.08 -26.35
CA LYS A 6 7.00 22.74 -26.51
C LYS A 6 7.62 21.62 -25.67
N LEU A 7 8.45 21.94 -24.67
CA LEU A 7 9.18 20.93 -23.87
C LEU A 7 8.90 20.94 -22.36
N GLU A 8 8.08 21.84 -21.83
CA GLU A 8 7.74 21.86 -20.40
C GLU A 8 6.62 20.86 -20.04
N THR A 9 5.69 20.58 -20.96
CA THR A 9 4.49 19.78 -20.66
C THR A 9 4.70 18.26 -20.76
N GLU A 10 5.66 17.78 -21.56
CA GLU A 10 5.96 16.35 -21.68
C GLU A 10 6.88 15.82 -20.56
N ARG A 11 7.67 16.69 -19.93
CA ARG A 11 8.59 16.31 -18.84
C ARG A 11 7.89 16.04 -17.50
N ASP A 12 6.69 16.56 -17.28
CA ASP A 12 5.95 16.34 -16.02
C ASP A 12 5.05 15.09 -16.04
N TYR A 13 4.53 14.69 -17.22
CA TYR A 13 3.74 13.46 -17.37
C TYR A 13 4.56 12.18 -17.26
N SER A 14 5.90 12.27 -17.31
CA SER A 14 6.80 11.17 -17.00
C SER A 14 7.14 11.05 -15.52
N ARG A 15 6.51 11.83 -14.62
CA ARG A 15 6.54 11.54 -13.18
C ARG A 15 6.14 10.08 -13.03
N LYS A 16 7.16 9.24 -12.75
CA LYS A 16 7.11 7.79 -12.58
C LYS A 16 5.71 7.40 -12.13
N ARG A 17 4.95 6.62 -12.92
CA ARG A 17 3.68 6.05 -12.46
C ARG A 17 3.90 5.51 -11.04
N GLN A 18 3.44 6.24 -10.01
CA GLN A 18 3.96 6.06 -8.65
C GLN A 18 3.34 4.79 -8.08
N ARG A 19 3.98 3.67 -8.39
CA ARG A 19 3.60 2.35 -7.90
C ARG A 19 4.12 2.21 -6.49
N ARG A 20 3.19 2.22 -5.53
CA ARG A 20 3.52 2.01 -4.12
C ARG A 20 2.97 0.67 -3.66
N TYR A 21 3.68 0.00 -2.75
CA TYR A 21 3.08 -1.08 -1.99
C TYR A 21 2.15 -0.47 -0.95
N ALA A 22 0.94 -0.99 -0.84
CA ALA A 22 -0.05 -0.53 0.11
C ALA A 22 -0.40 -1.66 1.06
N THR A 23 -0.54 -1.35 2.35
CA THR A 23 -1.15 -2.26 3.33
C THR A 23 -2.07 -1.48 4.26
N ILE A 24 -2.84 -2.19 5.08
CA ILE A 24 -3.81 -1.59 6.01
C ILE A 24 -3.82 -2.36 7.32
N LEU A 25 -3.76 -1.63 8.43
CA LEU A 25 -3.90 -2.16 9.78
C LEU A 25 -5.18 -1.61 10.42
N HIS A 26 -6.05 -2.52 10.85
CA HIS A 26 -7.30 -2.19 11.55
C HIS A 26 -7.45 -2.93 12.90
N SER A 27 -6.38 -3.59 13.37
CA SER A 27 -6.29 -4.18 14.71
C SER A 27 -4.88 -4.00 15.28
N ALA A 28 -4.81 -3.58 16.55
CA ALA A 28 -3.74 -2.71 17.00
C ALA A 28 -2.41 -3.35 17.41
N TYR A 29 -2.36 -4.68 17.55
CA TYR A 29 -1.23 -5.32 18.23
C TYR A 29 -0.53 -6.43 17.44
N VAL A 30 -1.26 -7.30 16.74
CA VAL A 30 -0.63 -8.47 16.10
C VAL A 30 0.02 -8.12 14.77
N TYR A 31 -0.56 -7.16 14.03
CA TYR A 31 -0.17 -6.92 12.64
C TYR A 31 0.89 -5.83 12.45
N VAL A 32 1.27 -5.09 13.49
CA VAL A 32 2.36 -4.09 13.39
C VAL A 32 3.69 -4.79 13.09
N CYS A 33 3.99 -5.87 13.80
CA CYS A 33 5.18 -6.69 13.53
C CYS A 33 5.13 -7.28 12.12
N GLY A 34 3.96 -7.78 11.69
CA GLY A 34 3.76 -8.28 10.32
C GLY A 34 4.05 -7.22 9.26
N ALA A 35 3.54 -6.00 9.43
CA ALA A 35 3.80 -4.89 8.51
C ALA A 35 5.29 -4.48 8.49
N ILE A 36 5.98 -4.49 9.63
CA ILE A 36 7.42 -4.24 9.70
C ILE A 36 8.18 -5.33 8.92
N VAL A 37 7.86 -6.59 9.14
CA VAL A 37 8.47 -7.73 8.42
C VAL A 37 8.17 -7.65 6.92
N ALA A 38 6.95 -7.29 6.53
CA ALA A 38 6.56 -7.10 5.14
C ALA A 38 7.42 -6.01 4.47
N ALA A 39 7.57 -4.84 5.11
CA ALA A 39 8.45 -3.78 4.61
C ALA A 39 9.89 -4.27 4.43
N GLN A 40 10.45 -4.94 5.44
CA GLN A 40 11.81 -5.47 5.38
C GLN A 40 11.97 -6.47 4.24
N SER A 41 11.03 -7.42 4.09
CA SER A 41 11.09 -8.42 3.02
C SER A 41 10.98 -7.80 1.62
N ILE A 42 10.14 -6.75 1.44
CA ILE A 42 10.07 -5.98 0.19
C ILE A 42 11.43 -5.34 -0.13
N ARG A 43 12.10 -4.74 0.87
CA ARG A 43 13.43 -4.16 0.70
C ARG A 43 14.48 -5.22 0.39
N MET A 44 14.50 -6.32 1.12
CA MET A 44 15.41 -7.46 0.90
C MET A 44 15.23 -8.10 -0.47
N SER A 45 14.02 -8.06 -1.04
CA SER A 45 13.78 -8.52 -2.41
C SER A 45 14.40 -7.62 -3.50
N GLY A 46 14.99 -6.47 -3.12
CA GLY A 46 15.60 -5.49 -4.03
C GLY A 46 14.63 -4.41 -4.53
N SER A 47 13.46 -4.26 -3.91
CA SER A 47 12.46 -3.29 -4.34
C SER A 47 12.70 -1.89 -3.77
N THR A 48 12.80 -0.89 -4.64
CA THR A 48 12.97 0.53 -4.29
C THR A 48 11.67 1.32 -4.29
N ARG A 49 10.53 0.64 -4.49
CA ARG A 49 9.21 1.30 -4.47
C ARG A 49 8.90 1.83 -3.09
N ASP A 50 8.10 2.89 -3.06
CA ASP A 50 7.61 3.46 -1.81
C ASP A 50 6.54 2.56 -1.19
N LEU A 51 6.41 2.68 0.13
CA LEU A 51 5.51 1.88 0.96
C LEU A 51 4.51 2.82 1.62
N VAL A 52 3.21 2.53 1.53
CA VAL A 52 2.14 3.29 2.21
C VAL A 52 1.33 2.35 3.09
N ILE A 53 1.07 2.75 4.33
CA ILE A 53 0.25 1.98 5.26
C ILE A 53 -0.92 2.81 5.76
N LEU A 54 -2.11 2.26 5.65
CA LEU A 54 -3.32 2.85 6.22
C LEU A 54 -3.49 2.32 7.65
N VAL A 55 -3.64 3.22 8.61
CA VAL A 55 -3.84 2.88 10.03
C VAL A 55 -5.03 3.63 10.59
N ASP A 56 -5.76 3.04 11.54
CA ASP A 56 -6.78 3.78 12.28
C ASP A 56 -6.21 4.41 13.57
N LYS A 57 -7.07 5.07 14.35
CA LYS A 57 -6.72 5.72 15.62
C LYS A 57 -6.38 4.74 16.76
N SER A 58 -6.64 3.45 16.62
CA SER A 58 -6.29 2.42 17.62
C SER A 58 -4.80 2.08 17.61
N ILE A 59 -4.07 2.41 16.52
CA ILE A 59 -2.62 2.25 16.45
C ILE A 59 -1.94 3.37 17.23
N SER A 60 -1.22 2.99 18.30
CA SER A 60 -0.48 3.90 19.17
C SER A 60 0.67 4.62 18.45
N ASP A 61 1.09 5.77 18.97
CA ASP A 61 2.21 6.54 18.39
C ASP A 61 3.53 5.77 18.38
N ARG A 62 3.76 4.91 19.39
CA ARG A 62 4.90 4.00 19.42
C ARG A 62 4.88 3.05 18.21
N HIS A 63 3.73 2.48 17.88
CA HIS A 63 3.58 1.62 16.72
C HIS A 63 3.71 2.38 15.40
N ARG A 64 3.15 3.60 15.31
CA ARG A 64 3.30 4.48 14.13
C ARG A 64 4.76 4.79 13.85
N ASN A 65 5.52 5.18 14.87
CA ASN A 65 6.95 5.43 14.77
C ASN A 65 7.69 4.17 14.29
N GLY A 66 7.39 2.99 14.86
CA GLY A 66 7.96 1.72 14.39
C GLY A 66 7.69 1.43 12.92
N LEU A 67 6.48 1.75 12.41
CA LEU A 67 6.14 1.61 11.00
C LEU A 67 6.91 2.61 10.12
N GLU A 68 7.02 3.86 10.55
CA GLU A 68 7.79 4.91 9.84
C GLU A 68 9.26 4.55 9.75
N LEU A 69 9.86 4.06 10.84
CA LEU A 69 11.25 3.56 10.86
C LEU A 69 11.46 2.36 9.94
N ALA A 70 10.45 1.51 9.76
CA ALA A 70 10.48 0.42 8.79
C ALA A 70 10.34 0.90 7.33
N GLY A 71 10.08 2.20 7.11
CA GLY A 71 9.98 2.82 5.80
C GLY A 71 8.57 2.96 5.25
N TRP A 72 7.54 2.77 6.09
CA TRP A 72 6.15 3.02 5.71
C TRP A 72 5.81 4.52 5.78
N GLN A 73 5.16 5.03 4.75
CA GLN A 73 4.41 6.28 4.84
C GLN A 73 3.06 5.99 5.53
N VAL A 74 2.93 6.38 6.79
CA VAL A 74 1.72 6.16 7.59
C VAL A 74 0.63 7.16 7.23
N ARG A 75 -0.58 6.66 6.95
CA ARG A 75 -1.78 7.48 6.72
C ARG A 75 -2.90 7.05 7.63
N THR A 76 -3.47 8.01 8.36
CA THR A 76 -4.60 7.74 9.24
C THR A 76 -5.90 7.66 8.44
N ILE A 77 -6.72 6.65 8.73
CA ILE A 77 -8.05 6.44 8.13
C ILE A 77 -9.11 6.26 9.20
N GLU A 78 -10.36 6.48 8.80
CA GLU A 78 -11.52 6.07 9.56
C GLU A 78 -11.93 4.64 9.17
N ARG A 79 -12.11 3.78 10.19
CA ARG A 79 -12.53 2.40 9.98
C ARG A 79 -13.94 2.32 9.39
N ILE A 80 -14.17 1.31 8.56
CA ILE A 80 -15.49 0.96 8.05
C ILE A 80 -15.91 -0.34 8.73
N ARG A 81 -16.96 -0.28 9.55
CA ARG A 81 -17.54 -1.47 10.20
C ARG A 81 -18.33 -2.26 9.18
N ASN A 82 -18.15 -3.58 9.16
CA ASN A 82 -19.03 -4.49 8.43
C ASN A 82 -20.39 -4.55 9.17
N PRO A 83 -21.50 -4.10 8.55
CA PRO A 83 -22.81 -4.06 9.21
C PRO A 83 -23.34 -5.46 9.53
N LYS A 84 -22.85 -6.50 8.83
CA LYS A 84 -23.24 -7.91 9.04
C LYS A 84 -22.32 -8.65 10.00
N ALA A 85 -21.24 -8.02 10.49
CA ALA A 85 -20.34 -8.68 11.43
C ALA A 85 -20.91 -8.62 12.85
N GLU A 86 -20.82 -9.76 13.53
CA GLU A 86 -20.96 -9.82 14.98
C GLU A 86 -19.96 -8.87 15.63
N LYS A 87 -20.33 -8.35 16.80
CA LYS A 87 -19.48 -7.46 17.58
C LYS A 87 -18.21 -8.20 17.98
N ASP A 88 -17.06 -7.54 17.87
CA ASP A 88 -15.74 -8.07 18.23
C ASP A 88 -15.27 -9.28 17.39
N ALA A 89 -15.99 -9.61 16.31
CA ALA A 89 -15.56 -10.62 15.35
C ALA A 89 -14.29 -10.18 14.61
N TYR A 90 -13.45 -11.15 14.23
CA TYR A 90 -12.18 -10.88 13.55
C TYR A 90 -12.34 -10.06 12.25
N ASN A 91 -13.50 -10.20 11.58
CA ASN A 91 -13.82 -9.56 10.30
C ASN A 91 -14.64 -8.27 10.45
N GLU A 92 -14.91 -7.82 11.68
CA GLU A 92 -15.76 -6.65 11.97
C GLU A 92 -15.31 -5.40 11.22
N TRP A 93 -14.00 -5.26 11.00
CA TRP A 93 -13.39 -4.06 10.41
C TRP A 93 -12.80 -4.29 9.01
N ASN A 94 -13.01 -5.46 8.41
CA ASN A 94 -12.42 -5.83 7.11
C ASN A 94 -12.84 -4.91 5.96
N TYR A 95 -14.00 -4.25 6.07
CA TYR A 95 -14.45 -3.29 5.07
C TYR A 95 -13.55 -2.06 4.99
N SER A 96 -12.74 -1.81 6.03
CA SER A 96 -11.72 -0.75 5.98
C SER A 96 -10.72 -0.95 4.84
N LYS A 97 -10.54 -2.18 4.31
CA LYS A 97 -9.74 -2.44 3.10
C LYS A 97 -10.23 -1.62 1.88
N PHE A 98 -11.50 -1.23 1.82
CA PHE A 98 -12.00 -0.35 0.77
C PHE A 98 -11.36 1.05 0.77
N ARG A 99 -10.75 1.48 1.88
CA ARG A 99 -9.99 2.75 1.94
C ARG A 99 -8.81 2.77 0.98
N LEU A 100 -8.32 1.61 0.52
CA LEU A 100 -7.27 1.52 -0.49
C LEU A 100 -7.68 2.17 -1.83
N TRP A 101 -8.97 2.19 -2.18
CA TRP A 101 -9.44 2.89 -3.39
C TRP A 101 -9.44 4.41 -3.26
N GLN A 102 -9.29 4.95 -2.04
CA GLN A 102 -9.19 6.40 -1.80
C GLN A 102 -7.77 6.93 -1.96
N LEU A 103 -6.79 6.04 -2.20
CA LEU A 103 -5.40 6.36 -2.53
C LEU A 103 -5.29 6.90 -3.97
N THR A 104 -6.00 7.99 -4.24
CA THR A 104 -6.19 8.61 -5.57
C THR A 104 -4.99 9.45 -6.04
N ASP A 105 -4.05 9.73 -5.14
CA ASP A 105 -2.76 10.34 -5.45
C ASP A 105 -1.79 9.35 -6.14
N TYR A 106 -2.23 8.11 -6.39
CA TYR A 106 -1.47 7.05 -7.04
C TYR A 106 -2.13 6.52 -8.29
N ASP A 107 -1.33 6.33 -9.35
CA ASP A 107 -1.81 5.66 -10.56
C ASP A 107 -2.13 4.18 -10.32
N LYS A 108 -1.33 3.52 -9.46
CA LYS A 108 -1.48 2.10 -9.11
C LYS A 108 -0.87 1.83 -7.74
N ILE A 109 -1.53 0.95 -6.99
CA ILE A 109 -1.01 0.41 -5.74
C ILE A 109 -0.89 -1.11 -5.86
N ILE A 110 0.09 -1.72 -5.19
CA ILE A 110 0.15 -3.18 -5.02
C ILE A 110 -0.25 -3.43 -3.58
N PHE A 111 -1.45 -3.94 -3.38
CA PHE A 111 -1.91 -4.28 -2.05
C PHE A 111 -1.26 -5.58 -1.56
N ILE A 112 -0.74 -5.55 -0.35
CA ILE A 112 -0.20 -6.72 0.34
C ILE A 112 -0.79 -6.75 1.75
N ASP A 113 -1.37 -7.88 2.14
CA ASP A 113 -1.83 -8.07 3.51
C ASP A 113 -0.62 -8.10 4.48
N ALA A 114 -0.82 -7.65 5.72
CA ALA A 114 0.28 -7.52 6.69
C ALA A 114 0.83 -8.87 7.20
N ASP A 115 0.20 -9.98 6.86
CA ASP A 115 0.60 -11.35 7.15
C ASP A 115 1.35 -12.03 5.99
N MET A 116 1.73 -11.28 4.95
CA MET A 116 2.48 -11.81 3.81
C MET A 116 3.97 -11.50 3.88
N LEU A 117 4.79 -12.46 3.44
CA LEU A 117 6.24 -12.31 3.26
C LEU A 117 6.60 -12.22 1.78
N ILE A 118 7.36 -11.19 1.41
CA ILE A 118 7.77 -10.97 0.02
C ILE A 118 9.16 -11.56 -0.20
N LEU A 119 9.24 -12.70 -0.89
CA LEU A 119 10.50 -13.39 -1.16
C LEU A 119 11.19 -12.94 -2.46
N ARG A 120 10.42 -12.41 -3.42
CA ARG A 120 10.91 -11.98 -4.73
C ARG A 120 10.25 -10.68 -5.13
N THR A 121 11.02 -9.84 -5.81
CA THR A 121 10.53 -8.54 -6.25
C THR A 121 9.45 -8.67 -7.32
N LEU A 122 8.38 -7.89 -7.16
CA LEU A 122 7.26 -7.87 -8.11
C LEU A 122 7.52 -6.92 -9.29
N ILE A 123 8.78 -6.55 -9.56
CA ILE A 123 9.16 -5.64 -10.67
C ILE A 123 8.74 -6.19 -12.04
N SER A 124 8.86 -7.51 -12.25
CA SER A 124 8.55 -8.18 -13.52
C SER A 124 7.07 -8.56 -13.68
N CYS A 125 6.19 -8.24 -12.71
CA CYS A 125 4.79 -8.61 -12.79
C CYS A 125 4.11 -7.92 -13.98
N SER A 126 3.98 -8.64 -15.10
CA SER A 126 3.40 -8.17 -16.35
C SER A 126 1.93 -7.75 -16.19
N LEU A 127 1.21 -8.38 -15.24
CA LEU A 127 -0.15 -8.00 -14.84
C LEU A 127 -0.20 -6.58 -14.25
N CYS A 128 0.78 -6.19 -13.43
CA CYS A 128 0.90 -4.82 -12.92
C CYS A 128 1.26 -3.81 -14.02
N GLN A 129 1.85 -4.26 -15.13
CA GLN A 129 2.32 -3.38 -16.20
C GLN A 129 1.21 -3.04 -17.20
N ARG A 130 0.30 -3.98 -17.50
CA ARG A 130 -0.69 -3.86 -18.59
C ARG A 130 -1.97 -3.05 -18.28
N SER A 131 -2.36 -2.86 -17.02
CA SER A 131 -3.61 -2.14 -16.69
C SER A 131 -3.53 -0.61 -16.98
N PRO A 132 -4.47 0.00 -17.73
CA PRO A 132 -4.55 1.44 -17.93
C PRO A 132 -5.30 2.11 -16.77
N ARG A 133 -4.57 2.90 -15.97
CA ARG A 133 -5.04 3.83 -14.93
C ARG A 133 -6.31 3.43 -14.18
N GLN A 134 -6.19 2.49 -13.25
CA GLN A 134 -7.04 2.35 -12.07
C GLN A 134 -6.21 1.75 -10.95
N ALA A 135 -6.55 2.05 -9.69
CA ALA A 135 -5.99 1.40 -8.51
C ALA A 135 -6.13 -0.12 -8.64
N THR A 136 -5.11 -0.78 -9.18
CA THR A 136 -5.13 -2.21 -9.49
C THR A 136 -4.62 -2.94 -8.27
N VAL A 137 -5.52 -3.34 -7.37
CA VAL A 137 -5.21 -4.19 -6.22
C VAL A 137 -4.81 -5.58 -6.74
N VAL A 138 -3.51 -5.80 -6.95
CA VAL A 138 -2.99 -7.12 -7.28
C VAL A 138 -2.83 -7.89 -5.99
N ARG A 139 -3.79 -8.77 -5.69
CA ARG A 139 -3.63 -9.76 -4.61
C ARG A 139 -2.54 -10.74 -5.04
N VAL A 140 -1.42 -10.72 -4.33
CA VAL A 140 -0.44 -11.79 -4.41
C VAL A 140 -0.97 -12.86 -3.46
N SER A 141 -1.56 -13.96 -3.95
CA SER A 141 -1.80 -15.09 -3.06
C SER A 141 -0.49 -15.84 -2.89
N THR A 142 -0.25 -16.38 -1.70
CA THR A 142 0.70 -17.48 -1.53
C THR A 142 0.26 -18.59 -2.50
N GLN A 143 1.20 -19.09 -3.30
CA GLN A 143 1.01 -20.43 -3.86
C GLN A 143 1.15 -21.39 -2.68
N GLU A 144 0.08 -22.11 -2.36
CA GLU A 144 0.23 -23.51 -1.93
C GLU A 144 0.43 -24.37 -3.17
#